data_AF-A0A6A4F6J8-F1
#
_entry.id   AF-A0A6A4F6J8-F1
#
_cell.length_a   1.000
_cell.length_b   1.000
_cell.length_c   1.000
_cell.angle_alpha   90.00
_cell.angle_beta   90.00
_cell.angle_gamma   90.00
#
_symmetry.space_group_name_H-M   'P 1'
#
loop_
_entity.id
_entity.type
_entity.pdbx_description
1 polymer ?
#
loop_
_entity_poly.entity_id
_entity_poly.type
_entity_poly.pdbx_seq_one_letter_code
_entity_poly.pdbx_strand_id
1 'polypeptide(L)'
;MDTMSMMLALCAASQLPERRRRAVQLRGLRMRVHDEICRAEWQRMVRMRHYVTLHRLKDPRDASWMDTWLRGTDENFITTTSLCRQSFCMLLQRFKAFYSLPIYRPKGGRPRRLQKHHQVLGLLLAFYVGSMQRTSLCKEFGVPPSTLARVLNAAETALSRALHDFGPARIVWPSPERQKALARLVALRHLLIQFTWGFLDGKNLRVQQPPHPDDCS
;
A
#
# COMPACT_ATOMS: atom_id res chain seq x y z
N MET A 1 -46.97 -3.37 -18.90
CA MET A 1 -45.91 -2.83 -18.02
C MET A 1 -46.58 -2.46 -16.72
N ASP A 2 -46.19 -3.09 -15.60
CA ASP A 2 -46.85 -2.89 -14.31
C ASP A 2 -46.57 -1.50 -13.74
N THR A 3 -47.63 -0.82 -13.32
CA THR A 3 -47.63 0.52 -12.70
C THR A 3 -46.71 0.62 -11.49
N MET A 4 -46.57 -0.47 -10.74
CA MET A 4 -45.68 -0.57 -9.59
C MET A 4 -44.19 -0.53 -10.00
N SER A 5 -43.85 -1.12 -11.16
CA SER A 5 -42.51 -1.07 -11.73
C SER A 5 -42.15 0.35 -12.21
N MET A 6 -43.13 1.07 -12.77
CA MET A 6 -42.97 2.45 -13.22
C MET A 6 -42.79 3.43 -12.04
N MET A 7 -43.54 3.24 -10.95
CA MET A 7 -43.41 4.04 -9.72
C MET A 7 -42.06 3.82 -9.02
N LEU A 8 -41.58 2.58 -8.94
CA LEU A 8 -40.25 2.27 -8.39
C LEU A 8 -39.12 2.86 -9.24
N ALA A 9 -39.24 2.81 -10.56
CA ALA A 9 -38.27 3.43 -11.47
C ALA A 9 -38.21 4.96 -11.32
N LEU A 10 -39.36 5.63 -11.19
CA LEU A 10 -39.43 7.08 -10.96
C LEU A 10 -38.87 7.48 -9.59
N CYS A 11 -39.12 6.67 -8.55
CA CYS A 11 -38.59 6.91 -7.20
C CYS A 11 -37.08 6.65 -7.12
N ALA A 12 -36.55 5.66 -7.84
CA ALA A 12 -35.11 5.45 -7.98
C ALA A 12 -34.45 6.58 -8.78
N ALA A 13 -35.12 7.06 -9.84
CA ALA A 13 -34.65 8.18 -10.67
C ALA A 13 -34.59 9.50 -9.89
N SER A 14 -35.56 9.77 -9.03
CA SER A 14 -35.57 10.97 -8.17
C SER A 14 -34.52 10.93 -7.05
N GLN A 15 -34.10 9.74 -6.62
CA GLN A 15 -33.06 9.55 -5.58
C GLN A 15 -31.61 9.55 -6.12
N LEU A 16 -31.40 9.30 -7.43
CA LEU A 16 -30.06 9.27 -8.05
C LEU A 16 -29.25 10.58 -7.86
N PRO A 17 -29.83 11.79 -8.00
CA PRO A 17 -29.12 13.04 -7.78
C PRO A 17 -28.66 13.21 -6.32
N GLU A 18 -29.49 12.82 -5.35
CA GLU A 18 -29.14 12.89 -3.94
C GLU A 18 -28.03 11.91 -3.57
N ARG A 19 -28.10 10.67 -4.07
CA ARG A 19 -27.04 9.67 -3.88
C ARG A 19 -25.71 10.14 -4.45
N ARG A 20 -25.71 10.78 -5.63
CA ARG A 20 -24.50 11.38 -6.21
C ARG A 20 -23.94 12.52 -5.34
N ARG A 21 -24.80 13.43 -4.83
CA ARG A 21 -24.38 14.50 -3.92
C ARG A 21 -23.78 13.96 -2.63
N ARG A 22 -24.40 12.96 -2.00
CA ARG A 22 -23.87 12.28 -0.80
C ARG A 22 -22.54 11.58 -1.07
N ALA A 23 -22.39 10.92 -2.22
CA ALA A 23 -21.13 10.27 -2.60
C ALA A 23 -19.97 11.27 -2.85
N VAL A 24 -20.27 12.46 -3.37
CA VAL A 24 -19.28 13.55 -3.53
C VAL A 24 -18.92 14.15 -2.17
N GLN A 25 -19.90 14.40 -1.30
CA GLN A 25 -19.65 14.88 0.07
C GLN A 25 -18.82 13.88 0.88
N LEU A 26 -19.12 12.58 0.80
CA LEU A 26 -18.34 11.53 1.47
C LEU A 26 -16.90 11.47 0.95
N ARG A 27 -16.69 11.63 -0.37
CA ARG A 27 -15.34 11.75 -0.94
C ARG A 27 -14.61 12.98 -0.42
N GLY A 28 -15.26 14.14 -0.38
CA GLY A 28 -14.69 15.36 0.18
C GLY A 28 -14.34 15.24 1.66
N LEU A 29 -15.22 14.62 2.46
CA LEU A 29 -14.96 14.33 3.88
C LEU A 29 -13.78 13.38 4.06
N ARG A 30 -13.70 12.30 3.28
CA ARG A 30 -12.56 11.37 3.32
C ARG A 30 -11.25 12.06 2.98
N MET A 31 -11.24 12.93 1.97
CA MET A 31 -10.06 13.72 1.63
C MET A 31 -9.65 14.67 2.76
N ARG A 32 -10.61 15.36 3.39
CA ARG A 32 -10.32 16.25 4.53
C ARG A 32 -9.78 15.50 5.73
N VAL A 33 -10.34 14.34 6.08
CA VAL A 33 -9.84 13.50 7.17
C VAL A 33 -8.44 12.99 6.86
N HIS A 34 -8.17 12.59 5.61
CA HIS A 34 -6.83 12.18 5.20
C HIS A 34 -5.82 13.33 5.33
N ASP A 35 -6.17 14.52 4.85
CA ASP A 35 -5.32 15.72 4.96
C ASP A 35 -5.08 16.11 6.43
N GLU A 36 -6.08 15.96 7.29
CA GLU A 36 -5.95 16.24 8.72
C GLU A 36 -5.11 15.21 9.46
N ILE A 37 -5.20 13.93 9.09
CA ILE A 37 -4.29 12.88 9.58
C ILE A 37 -2.86 13.19 9.14
N CYS A 38 -2.66 13.58 7.87
CA CYS A 38 -1.35 13.98 7.37
C CYS A 38 -0.80 15.21 8.11
N ARG A 39 -1.64 16.22 8.40
CA ARG A 39 -1.28 17.39 9.21
C ARG A 39 -0.96 17.03 10.66
N ALA A 40 -1.75 16.19 11.30
CA ALA A 40 -1.53 15.75 12.68
C ALA A 40 -0.24 14.95 12.80
N GLU A 41 0.02 14.03 11.87
CA GLU A 41 1.29 13.31 11.75
C GLU A 41 2.46 14.28 11.53
N TRP A 42 2.31 15.28 10.66
CA TRP A 42 3.31 16.32 10.46
C TRP A 42 3.59 17.14 11.72
N GLN A 43 2.55 17.62 12.43
CA GLN A 43 2.72 18.38 13.66
C GLN A 43 3.34 17.54 14.79
N ARG A 44 2.98 16.26 14.89
CA ARG A 44 3.60 15.30 15.81
C ARG A 44 5.09 15.12 15.50
N MET A 45 5.45 15.08 14.21
CA MET A 45 6.86 15.03 13.76
C MET A 45 7.63 16.32 14.09
N VAL A 46 7.02 17.50 13.98
CA VAL A 46 7.68 18.79 14.29
C VAL A 46 7.90 18.98 15.81
N ARG A 47 7.00 18.44 16.65
CA ARG A 47 7.09 18.59 18.12
C ARG A 47 8.05 17.60 18.79
N MET A 48 8.39 16.46 18.18
CA MET A 48 9.39 15.54 18.73
C MET A 48 10.83 16.01 18.42
N ARG A 49 11.42 16.74 19.36
CA ARG A 49 12.81 17.27 19.32
C ARG A 49 13.92 16.22 19.50
N HIS A 50 13.70 14.95 19.13
CA HIS A 50 14.74 13.92 19.00
C HIS A 50 14.94 13.57 17.53
N TYR A 51 15.42 14.55 16.75
CA TYR A 51 15.59 14.37 15.31
C TYR A 51 16.85 13.54 15.04
N VAL A 52 16.70 12.48 14.23
CA VAL A 52 17.84 11.72 13.72
C VAL A 52 18.66 12.66 12.84
N THR A 53 19.83 13.04 13.33
CA THR A 53 20.78 13.91 12.65
C THR A 53 21.64 13.12 11.68
N LEU A 54 22.09 13.78 10.61
CA LEU A 54 22.91 13.17 9.56
C LEU A 54 24.18 12.49 10.08
N HIS A 55 24.77 12.97 11.17
CA HIS A 55 26.00 12.41 11.74
C HIS A 55 25.80 11.09 12.50
N ARG A 56 24.56 10.75 12.88
CA ARG A 56 24.22 9.47 13.54
C ARG A 56 23.81 8.38 12.55
N LEU A 57 23.79 8.69 11.26
CA LEU A 57 23.38 7.77 10.21
C LEU A 57 24.59 7.19 9.50
N LYS A 58 24.58 5.86 9.31
CA LYS A 58 25.50 5.19 8.40
C LYS A 58 25.33 5.73 6.97
N ASP A 59 26.38 5.66 6.17
CA ASP A 59 26.23 5.86 4.73
C ASP A 59 25.24 4.82 4.19
N PRO A 60 24.30 5.18 3.30
CA PRO A 60 23.36 4.21 2.72
C PRO A 60 24.01 2.98 2.06
N ARG A 61 25.29 3.06 1.66
CA ARG A 61 26.07 1.93 1.14
C ARG A 61 26.50 0.92 2.21
N ASP A 62 26.52 1.35 3.47
CA ASP A 62 26.93 0.55 4.63
C ASP A 62 25.76 0.37 5.62
N ALA A 63 24.55 0.72 5.20
CA ALA A 63 23.35 0.64 6.02
C ALA A 63 22.86 -0.80 6.16
N SER A 64 22.08 -1.10 7.21
CA SER A 64 21.63 -2.47 7.51
C SER A 64 20.85 -3.11 6.35
N TRP A 65 20.11 -2.31 5.58
CA TRP A 65 19.45 -2.79 4.36
C TRP A 65 20.42 -3.44 3.36
N MET A 66 21.67 -2.98 3.28
CA MET A 66 22.67 -3.53 2.35
C MET A 66 23.08 -4.94 2.76
N ASP A 67 23.12 -5.23 4.06
CA ASP A 67 23.36 -6.58 4.55
C ASP A 67 22.23 -7.52 4.16
N THR A 68 20.98 -7.08 4.36
CA THR A 68 19.80 -7.82 3.89
C THR A 68 19.87 -8.03 2.37
N TRP A 69 20.14 -6.97 1.61
CA TRP A 69 20.21 -7.03 0.16
C TRP A 69 21.27 -8.02 -0.35
N LEU A 70 22.49 -7.95 0.17
CA LEU A 70 23.64 -8.74 -0.32
C LEU A 70 23.67 -10.16 0.24
N ARG A 71 23.29 -10.35 1.52
CA ARG A 71 23.52 -11.61 2.26
C ARG A 71 22.25 -12.21 2.86
N GLY A 72 21.12 -11.50 2.84
CA GLY A 72 19.88 -11.95 3.48
C GLY A 72 19.22 -13.15 2.77
N THR A 73 18.51 -13.96 3.56
CA THR A 73 17.66 -15.05 3.07
C THR A 73 16.29 -14.53 2.63
N ASP A 74 15.47 -15.40 2.04
CA ASP A 74 14.08 -15.06 1.71
C ASP A 74 13.26 -14.67 2.96
N GLU A 75 13.53 -15.28 4.12
CA GLU A 75 12.88 -14.92 5.38
C GLU A 75 13.20 -13.47 5.80
N ASN A 76 14.45 -13.03 5.64
CA ASN A 76 14.80 -11.64 5.92
C ASN A 76 14.05 -10.69 4.98
N PHE A 77 13.94 -11.03 3.69
CA PHE A 77 13.20 -10.23 2.71
C PHE A 77 11.71 -10.16 3.01
N ILE A 78 11.09 -11.28 3.35
CA ILE A 78 9.67 -11.34 3.70
C ILE A 78 9.41 -10.54 4.98
N THR A 79 10.29 -10.65 5.97
CA THR A 79 10.16 -9.91 7.23
C THR A 79 10.28 -8.39 7.02
N THR A 80 11.21 -7.94 6.18
CA THR A 80 11.44 -6.51 5.93
C THR A 80 10.48 -5.92 4.90
N THR A 81 10.09 -6.67 3.86
CA THR A 81 9.37 -6.13 2.68
C THR A 81 8.05 -6.82 2.35
N SER A 82 7.69 -7.87 3.09
CA SER A 82 6.55 -8.78 2.82
C SER A 82 6.62 -9.53 1.49
N LEU A 83 7.76 -9.51 0.81
CA LEU A 83 8.01 -10.24 -0.44
C LEU A 83 9.24 -11.12 -0.28
N CYS A 84 9.25 -12.30 -0.90
CA CYS A 84 10.49 -13.05 -1.08
C CYS A 84 11.44 -12.31 -2.05
N ARG A 85 12.72 -12.70 -2.07
CA ARG A 85 13.74 -12.05 -2.90
C ARG A 85 13.37 -12.09 -4.39
N GLN A 86 12.82 -13.21 -4.86
CA GLN A 86 12.44 -13.36 -6.26
C GLN A 86 11.34 -12.36 -6.66
N SER A 87 10.25 -12.30 -5.89
CA SER A 87 9.14 -11.36 -6.12
C SER A 87 9.59 -9.91 -6.00
N PHE A 88 10.46 -9.60 -5.03
CA PHE A 88 11.07 -8.28 -4.89
C PHE A 88 11.87 -7.90 -6.14
N CYS A 89 12.71 -8.80 -6.67
CA CYS A 89 13.51 -8.55 -7.86
C CYS A 89 12.66 -8.34 -9.12
N MET A 90 11.59 -9.12 -9.29
CA MET A 90 10.63 -8.93 -10.39
C MET A 90 9.98 -7.54 -10.33
N LEU A 91 9.50 -7.14 -9.16
CA LEU A 91 8.94 -5.80 -8.97
C LEU A 91 9.99 -4.70 -9.17
N LEU A 92 11.21 -4.91 -8.68
CA LEU A 92 12.33 -3.99 -8.83
C LEU A 92 12.67 -3.73 -10.30
N GLN A 93 12.68 -4.77 -11.13
CA GLN A 93 12.93 -4.63 -12.57
C GLN A 93 11.90 -3.71 -13.22
N ARG A 94 10.63 -3.84 -12.86
CA ARG A 94 9.56 -2.97 -13.36
C ARG A 94 9.67 -1.55 -12.80
N PHE A 95 9.88 -1.43 -11.49
CA PHE A 95 9.99 -0.15 -10.78
C PHE A 95 11.11 0.75 -11.33
N LYS A 96 12.25 0.16 -11.72
CA LYS A 96 13.38 0.88 -12.34
C LYS A 96 12.98 1.74 -13.54
N ALA A 97 12.02 1.29 -14.34
CA ALA A 97 11.55 2.02 -15.52
C ALA A 97 10.77 3.30 -15.16
N PHE A 98 10.19 3.37 -13.95
CA PHE A 98 9.36 4.50 -13.51
C PHE A 98 10.04 5.40 -12.49
N TYR A 99 11.14 4.96 -11.88
CA TYR A 99 11.90 5.75 -10.91
C TYR A 99 13.26 6.16 -11.48
N SER A 100 13.37 7.42 -11.87
CA SER A 100 14.62 7.99 -12.38
C SER A 100 15.58 8.34 -11.23
N LEU A 101 16.73 7.68 -11.20
CA LEU A 101 17.86 8.10 -10.38
C LEU A 101 18.74 9.04 -11.22
N PRO A 102 18.85 10.34 -10.87
CA PRO A 102 19.70 11.24 -11.62
C PRO A 102 21.16 10.79 -11.52
N ILE A 103 21.79 10.62 -12.68
CA ILE A 103 23.25 10.43 -12.79
C ILE A 103 23.91 11.69 -12.22
N TYR A 104 24.88 11.50 -11.33
CA TYR A 104 25.63 12.60 -10.74
C TYR A 104 26.16 13.54 -11.84
N ARG A 105 25.84 14.83 -11.74
CA ARG A 105 26.39 15.88 -12.60
C ARG A 105 27.42 16.67 -11.79
N PRO A 106 28.67 16.85 -12.26
CA PRO A 106 29.69 17.63 -11.55
C PRO A 106 29.27 19.08 -11.28
N LYS A 107 28.43 19.66 -12.14
CA LYS A 107 27.83 21.01 -12.00
C LYS A 107 26.54 21.03 -11.18
N GLY A 108 26.04 19.88 -10.73
CA GLY A 108 24.86 19.76 -9.89
C GLY A 108 25.24 19.70 -8.42
N GLY A 109 24.33 20.12 -7.53
CA GLY A 109 24.54 20.06 -6.08
C GLY A 109 24.77 18.64 -5.54
N ARG A 110 24.75 18.51 -4.20
CA ARG A 110 25.08 17.26 -3.49
C ARG A 110 24.34 16.03 -4.07
N PRO A 111 25.03 14.91 -4.34
CA PRO A 111 24.41 13.69 -4.83
C PRO A 111 23.25 13.23 -3.93
N ARG A 112 22.22 12.60 -4.51
CA ARG A 112 21.17 11.95 -3.71
C ARG A 112 21.80 10.86 -2.83
N ARG A 113 21.33 10.76 -1.59
CA ARG A 113 21.82 9.77 -0.61
C ARG A 113 21.59 8.32 -1.07
N LEU A 114 20.38 8.02 -1.54
CA LEU A 114 20.09 6.71 -2.14
C LEU A 114 20.47 6.75 -3.62
N GLN A 115 21.36 5.84 -4.01
CA GLN A 115 21.94 5.79 -5.35
C GLN A 115 21.54 4.52 -6.11
N LYS A 116 20.84 3.59 -5.45
CA LYS A 116 20.40 2.33 -6.05
C LYS A 116 18.89 2.16 -5.91
N HIS A 117 18.25 1.65 -6.96
CA HIS A 117 16.79 1.44 -6.98
C HIS A 117 16.30 0.48 -5.91
N HIS A 118 17.08 -0.57 -5.58
CA HIS A 118 16.70 -1.53 -4.54
C HIS A 118 16.63 -0.88 -3.15
N GLN A 119 17.45 0.14 -2.87
CA GLN A 119 17.36 0.90 -1.62
C GLN A 119 16.06 1.68 -1.54
N VAL A 120 15.64 2.30 -2.65
CA VAL A 120 14.40 3.08 -2.72
C VAL A 120 13.17 2.18 -2.59
N LEU A 121 13.13 1.08 -3.35
CA LEU A 121 12.02 0.15 -3.30
C LEU A 121 11.96 -0.59 -1.95
N GLY A 122 13.10 -1.03 -1.42
CA GLY A 122 13.20 -1.64 -0.10
C GLY A 122 12.67 -0.74 1.00
N LEU A 123 13.04 0.54 0.97
CA LEU A 123 12.57 1.54 1.92
C LEU A 123 11.05 1.73 1.85
N LEU A 124 10.50 1.81 0.64
CA LEU A 124 9.06 1.99 0.44
C LEU A 124 8.27 0.77 0.92
N LEU A 125 8.74 -0.44 0.61
CA LEU A 125 8.07 -1.66 1.06
C LEU A 125 8.19 -1.83 2.57
N ALA A 126 9.37 -1.59 3.16
CA ALA A 126 9.55 -1.61 4.61
C ALA A 126 8.65 -0.60 5.33
N PHE A 127 8.40 0.56 4.71
CA PHE A 127 7.40 1.51 5.20
C PHE A 127 5.97 0.94 5.16
N TYR A 128 5.59 0.22 4.10
CA TYR A 128 4.25 -0.37 3.98
C TYR A 128 4.01 -1.61 4.85
N VAL A 129 5.04 -2.41 5.13
CA VAL A 129 4.94 -3.52 6.11
C VAL A 129 4.54 -2.97 7.48
N GLY A 130 4.87 -1.71 7.78
CA GLY A 130 4.46 -1.04 9.01
C GLY A 130 5.18 -1.55 10.26
N SER A 131 6.20 -2.40 10.09
CA SER A 131 6.98 -2.99 11.18
C SER A 131 7.92 -1.98 11.86
N MET A 132 8.16 -0.81 11.25
CA MET A 132 9.18 0.13 11.70
C MET A 132 8.69 1.57 11.83
N GLN A 133 9.03 2.21 12.95
CA GLN A 133 8.92 3.66 13.11
C GLN A 133 9.82 4.38 12.09
N ARG A 134 9.44 5.60 11.66
CA ARG A 134 10.21 6.38 10.68
C ARG A 134 11.67 6.62 11.10
N THR A 135 11.93 6.72 12.40
CA THR A 135 13.28 6.84 12.98
C THR A 135 14.10 5.56 12.78
N SER A 136 13.49 4.39 12.92
CA SER A 136 14.12 3.09 12.63
C SER A 136 14.42 2.94 11.14
N LEU A 137 13.48 3.30 10.27
CA LEU A 137 13.70 3.31 8.80
C LEU A 137 14.85 4.25 8.42
N CYS A 138 14.95 5.42 9.04
CA CYS A 138 16.06 6.34 8.82
C CYS A 138 17.42 5.67 9.13
N LYS A 139 17.51 4.93 10.24
CA LYS A 139 18.73 4.23 10.66
C LYS A 139 19.04 3.03 9.77
N GLU A 140 18.03 2.24 9.42
CA GLU A 140 18.17 1.03 8.62
C GLU A 140 18.66 1.32 7.20
N PHE A 141 18.23 2.44 6.62
CA PHE A 141 18.56 2.85 5.24
C PHE A 141 19.57 4.01 5.16
N GLY A 142 20.02 4.57 6.29
CA GLY A 142 21.00 5.66 6.33
C GLY A 142 20.50 7.00 5.75
N VAL A 143 19.20 7.27 5.84
CA VAL A 143 18.57 8.48 5.27
C VAL A 143 17.98 9.38 6.34
N PRO A 144 18.16 10.71 6.28
CA PRO A 144 17.54 11.62 7.24
C PRO A 144 16.03 11.75 6.99
N PRO A 145 15.24 12.17 8.00
CA PRO A 145 13.77 12.23 7.90
C PRO A 145 13.24 13.04 6.71
N SER A 146 13.86 14.18 6.40
CA SER A 146 13.47 15.02 5.25
C SER A 146 13.73 14.34 3.90
N THR A 147 14.80 13.55 3.80
CA THR A 147 15.08 12.75 2.60
C THR A 147 14.16 11.54 2.52
N LEU A 148 13.88 10.89 3.65
CA LEU A 148 12.93 9.78 3.75
C LEU A 148 11.56 10.18 3.17
N ALA A 149 10.97 11.29 3.66
CA ALA A 149 9.66 11.74 3.19
C ALA A 149 9.65 12.02 1.67
N ARG A 150 10.66 12.72 1.16
CA ARG A 150 10.76 13.02 -0.28
C ARG A 150 10.95 11.77 -1.13
N VAL A 151 11.74 10.80 -0.65
CA VAL A 151 11.95 9.54 -1.36
C VAL A 151 10.65 8.74 -1.40
N LEU A 152 9.94 8.61 -0.26
CA LEU A 152 8.67 7.88 -0.18
C LEU A 152 7.64 8.44 -1.16
N ASN A 153 7.39 9.75 -1.15
CA ASN A 153 6.40 10.37 -2.04
C ASN A 153 6.70 10.12 -3.54
N ALA A 154 7.97 10.27 -3.93
CA ALA A 154 8.39 10.03 -5.31
C ALA A 154 8.34 8.53 -5.68
N ALA A 155 8.74 7.66 -4.74
CA ALA A 155 8.76 6.21 -4.95
C ALA A 155 7.34 5.65 -5.02
N GLU A 156 6.42 6.14 -4.20
CA GLU A 156 5.01 5.73 -4.22
C GLU A 156 4.34 6.05 -5.56
N THR A 157 4.60 7.24 -6.11
CA THR A 157 4.13 7.59 -7.46
C THR A 157 4.71 6.66 -8.53
N ALA A 158 6.01 6.35 -8.46
CA ALA A 158 6.65 5.43 -9.39
C ALA A 158 6.14 3.98 -9.23
N LEU A 159 5.90 3.53 -8.00
CA LEU A 159 5.38 2.20 -7.71
C LEU A 159 3.94 2.06 -8.22
N SER A 160 3.08 3.05 -7.97
CA SER A 160 1.71 3.06 -8.50
C SER A 160 1.68 2.87 -10.02
N ARG A 161 2.55 3.60 -10.74
CA ARG A 161 2.70 3.44 -12.20
C ARG A 161 3.27 2.07 -12.59
N ALA A 162 4.25 1.56 -11.83
CA ALA A 162 4.84 0.25 -12.08
C ALA A 162 3.83 -0.89 -11.96
N LEU A 163 2.84 -0.75 -11.05
CA LEU A 163 1.85 -1.78 -10.76
C LEU A 163 0.65 -1.79 -11.73
N HIS A 164 0.36 -0.69 -12.43
CA HIS A 164 -0.85 -0.54 -13.28
C HIS A 164 -1.07 -1.72 -14.24
N ASP A 165 -0.02 -2.14 -14.97
CA ASP A 165 -0.08 -3.26 -15.93
C ASP A 165 0.76 -4.46 -15.49
N PHE A 166 1.02 -4.57 -14.18
CA PHE A 166 1.86 -5.65 -13.67
C PHE A 166 1.00 -6.87 -13.33
N GLY A 167 0.91 -7.80 -14.30
CA GLY A 167 0.13 -9.03 -14.20
C GLY A 167 0.26 -9.79 -12.87
N PRO A 168 1.48 -10.01 -12.33
CA PRO A 168 1.68 -10.69 -11.05
C PRO A 168 1.08 -9.96 -9.84
N ALA A 169 0.90 -8.64 -9.89
CA ALA A 169 0.30 -7.86 -8.80
C ALA A 169 -1.19 -7.57 -9.01
N ARG A 170 -1.79 -8.08 -10.09
CA ARG A 170 -3.19 -7.83 -10.43
C ARG A 170 -4.10 -8.56 -9.46
N ILE A 171 -4.97 -7.81 -8.80
CA ILE A 171 -6.05 -8.36 -7.98
C ILE A 171 -7.19 -8.76 -8.92
N VAL A 172 -7.46 -10.06 -9.02
CA VAL A 172 -8.52 -10.62 -9.88
C VAL A 172 -9.48 -11.43 -9.02
N TRP A 173 -10.78 -11.20 -9.19
CA TRP A 173 -11.78 -12.08 -8.59
C TRP A 173 -11.69 -13.48 -9.24
N PRO A 174 -11.65 -14.56 -8.45
CA PRO A 174 -11.70 -15.92 -9.00
C PRO A 174 -12.97 -16.12 -9.83
N SER A 175 -12.89 -16.92 -10.90
CA SER A 175 -14.07 -17.32 -11.68
C SER A 175 -15.07 -18.09 -10.81
N PRO A 176 -16.38 -18.11 -11.13
CA PRO A 176 -17.38 -18.84 -10.35
C PRO A 176 -17.03 -20.33 -10.14
N GLU A 177 -16.43 -20.97 -11.14
CA GLU A 177 -15.92 -22.34 -11.04
C GLU A 177 -14.80 -22.46 -9.99
N ARG A 178 -13.85 -21.52 -10.00
CA ARG A 178 -12.76 -21.47 -9.02
C ARG A 178 -13.28 -21.12 -7.63
N GLN A 179 -14.29 -20.27 -7.52
CA GLN A 179 -14.98 -19.97 -6.25
C GLN A 179 -15.62 -21.22 -5.66
N LYS A 180 -16.36 -22.00 -6.47
CA LYS A 180 -16.93 -23.30 -6.04
C LYS A 180 -15.85 -24.29 -5.61
N ALA A 181 -14.74 -24.37 -6.34
CA ALA A 181 -13.61 -25.21 -5.98
C ALA A 181 -13.00 -24.81 -4.63
N LEU A 182 -12.77 -23.51 -4.41
CA LEU A 182 -12.27 -22.98 -3.13
C LEU A 182 -13.26 -23.25 -1.99
N ALA A 183 -14.56 -23.05 -2.21
CA ALA A 183 -15.58 -23.32 -1.19
C ALA A 183 -15.64 -24.79 -0.78
N ARG A 184 -15.43 -25.72 -1.73
CA ARG A 184 -15.31 -27.16 -1.42
C ARG A 184 -14.08 -27.45 -0.56
N LEU A 185 -12.94 -26.82 -0.86
CA LEU A 185 -11.73 -26.97 -0.04
C LEU A 185 -11.93 -26.45 1.39
N VAL A 186 -12.67 -25.35 1.56
CA VAL A 186 -13.04 -24.84 2.89
C VAL A 186 -13.96 -25.82 3.62
N ALA A 187 -15.02 -26.32 2.95
CA ALA A 187 -15.97 -27.26 3.56
C ALA A 187 -15.30 -28.57 4.00
N LEU A 188 -14.29 -29.07 3.26
CA LEU A 188 -13.51 -30.24 3.64
C LEU A 188 -12.71 -30.02 4.94
N ARG A 189 -12.23 -28.79 5.18
CA ARG A 189 -11.45 -28.45 6.38
C ARG A 189 -12.35 -28.02 7.55
N HIS A 190 -13.47 -27.37 7.25
CA HIS A 190 -14.39 -26.78 8.21
C HIS A 190 -15.83 -27.13 7.85
N LEU A 191 -16.32 -28.26 8.37
CA LEU A 191 -17.63 -28.84 8.02
C LEU A 191 -18.84 -27.92 8.27
N LEU A 192 -18.71 -26.98 9.21
CA LEU A 192 -19.76 -25.99 9.55
C LEU A 192 -19.80 -24.79 8.59
N ILE A 193 -18.75 -24.59 7.79
CA ILE A 193 -18.62 -23.46 6.85
C ILE A 193 -18.81 -24.00 5.44
N GLN A 194 -20.06 -23.99 4.97
CA GLN A 194 -20.42 -24.46 3.63
C GLN A 194 -20.64 -23.29 2.68
N PHE A 195 -20.36 -23.53 1.38
CA PHE A 195 -20.54 -22.55 0.30
C PHE A 195 -19.77 -21.23 0.45
N THR A 196 -18.81 -21.18 1.38
CA THR A 196 -18.03 -19.99 1.65
C THR A 196 -16.60 -20.15 1.15
N TRP A 197 -16.09 -19.10 0.53
CA TRP A 197 -14.68 -18.94 0.26
C TRP A 197 -14.31 -17.48 0.59
N GLY A 198 -13.04 -17.23 0.88
CA GLY A 198 -12.58 -15.90 1.24
C GLY A 198 -11.13 -15.68 0.84
N PHE A 199 -10.72 -14.41 0.87
CA PHE A 199 -9.32 -14.02 0.78
C PHE A 199 -8.95 -13.27 2.06
N LEU A 200 -7.72 -13.49 2.52
CA LEU A 200 -7.14 -12.71 3.61
C LEU A 200 -6.32 -11.60 2.96
N ASP A 201 -6.80 -10.36 3.06
CA ASP A 201 -5.90 -9.21 2.91
C ASP A 201 -5.19 -9.04 4.26
N GLY A 202 -3.87 -8.88 4.25
CA GLY A 202 -3.06 -8.63 5.46
C GLY A 202 -3.36 -7.27 6.10
N LYS A 203 -4.42 -6.58 5.66
CA LYS A 203 -4.90 -5.30 6.18
C LYS A 203 -6.29 -5.48 6.77
N ASN A 204 -6.46 -4.99 8.00
CA ASN A 204 -7.77 -4.78 8.61
C ASN A 204 -8.50 -3.62 7.92
N LEU A 205 -8.96 -3.86 6.70
CA LEU A 205 -9.85 -2.94 6.00
C LEU A 205 -11.24 -3.05 6.63
N ARG A 206 -11.88 -1.90 6.89
CA ARG A 206 -13.26 -1.88 7.36
C ARG A 206 -14.16 -2.48 6.27
N VAL A 207 -14.64 -3.69 6.50
CA VAL A 207 -15.61 -4.37 5.63
C VAL A 207 -17.02 -3.90 5.96
N GLN A 208 -17.91 -3.99 4.97
CA GLN A 208 -19.33 -3.69 5.12
C GLN A 208 -19.93 -4.68 6.12
N GLN A 209 -20.68 -4.19 7.11
CA GLN A 209 -21.42 -5.07 8.02
C GLN A 209 -22.40 -5.91 7.20
N PRO A 210 -22.51 -7.23 7.46
CA PRO A 210 -23.56 -8.02 6.84
C PRO A 210 -24.93 -7.41 7.17
N PRO A 211 -25.87 -7.41 6.21
CA PRO A 211 -27.24 -6.97 6.50
C PRO A 211 -27.84 -7.80 7.63
N HIS A 212 -28.73 -7.18 8.40
CA HIS A 212 -29.38 -7.81 9.55
C HIS A 212 -30.09 -9.10 9.07
N PRO A 213 -30.02 -10.21 9.83
CA PRO A 213 -30.65 -11.47 9.43
C PRO A 213 -32.17 -11.38 9.21
N ASP A 214 -32.81 -10.27 9.60
CA ASP A 214 -34.26 -10.09 9.52
C ASP A 214 -34.74 -9.32 8.28
N ASP A 215 -33.84 -8.90 7.38
CA ASP A 215 -34.21 -8.09 6.19
C ASP A 215 -34.64 -8.92 4.96
N CYS A 216 -34.88 -10.23 5.10
CA CYS A 216 -35.52 -11.05 4.06
C CYS A 216 -36.97 -11.36 4.46
N SER A 217 -37.87 -10.41 4.18
CA SER A 217 -39.32 -10.63 4.08
C SER A 217 -39.77 -10.26 2.67
#